data_AF-A0A556N6C8-F1
#
_entry.id   AF-A0A556N6C8-F1
#
_cell.length_a   1.000
_cell.length_b   1.000
_cell.length_c   1.000
_cell.angle_alpha   90.00
_cell.angle_beta   90.00
_cell.angle_gamma   90.00
#
_symmetry.space_group_name_H-M   'P 1'
#
loop_
_entity.id
_entity.type
_entity.pdbx_description
1 polymer ?
#
loop_
_entity_poly.entity_id
_entity_poly.type
_entity_poly.pdbx_seq_one_letter_code
_entity_poly.pdbx_strand_id
1 'polypeptide(L)'
;MKHILYLFLAVGLITSCSKEKKALKSLGGETWVMTKSTYEDTGNEDLSGIRRAFTFDKCKPKDQPCSGTFVYQIPEFNQDLQWTITYTLSDDADHLTIVRTPSNFQGTVQTDEYDVLQLKKTFMELKNLANNHVSEWNVE
;
A
#
# COMPACT_ATOMS: atom_id res chain seq x y z
N MET A 1 -13.05 19.43 -58.20
CA MET A 1 -14.04 19.67 -57.12
C MET A 1 -13.81 18.65 -56.03
N LYS A 2 -13.60 19.10 -54.77
CA LYS A 2 -14.07 18.47 -53.52
C LYS A 2 -13.55 17.04 -53.22
N HIS A 3 -12.89 16.69 -52.12
CA HIS A 3 -12.59 17.34 -50.85
C HIS A 3 -11.34 16.69 -50.24
N ILE A 4 -10.56 17.52 -49.54
CA ILE A 4 -9.59 17.15 -48.52
C ILE A 4 -10.24 16.22 -47.48
N LEU A 5 -9.59 15.10 -47.15
CA LEU A 5 -9.82 14.41 -45.89
C LEU A 5 -8.48 13.92 -45.31
N TYR A 6 -7.60 14.87 -45.01
CA TYR A 6 -6.72 14.73 -43.86
C TYR A 6 -7.58 15.02 -42.64
N LEU A 7 -7.87 14.05 -41.78
CA LEU A 7 -8.16 14.32 -40.36
C LEU A 7 -8.26 13.03 -39.54
N PHE A 8 -7.45 12.99 -38.47
CA PHE A 8 -7.61 12.17 -37.26
C PHE A 8 -7.46 10.65 -37.39
N LEU A 9 -6.25 10.17 -37.70
CA LEU A 9 -5.73 8.95 -37.05
C LEU A 9 -4.93 9.34 -35.79
N ALA A 10 -5.59 10.05 -34.88
CA ALA A 10 -5.08 10.37 -33.55
C ALA A 10 -6.14 9.98 -32.52
N VAL A 11 -6.57 8.72 -32.56
CA VAL A 11 -7.48 8.13 -31.57
C VAL A 11 -6.99 6.73 -31.29
N GLY A 12 -6.18 6.58 -30.24
CA GLY A 12 -5.67 5.28 -29.81
C GLY A 12 -4.60 5.32 -28.73
N LEU A 13 -3.90 6.44 -28.52
CA LEU A 13 -3.01 6.65 -27.37
C LEU A 13 -3.77 7.29 -26.19
N ILE A 14 -5.03 6.89 -25.99
CA ILE A 14 -5.82 7.31 -24.83
C ILE A 14 -5.45 6.39 -23.67
N THR A 15 -4.38 6.81 -22.97
CA THR A 15 -4.16 6.61 -21.54
C THR A 15 -4.28 5.17 -21.04
N SER A 16 -3.18 4.42 -21.15
CA SER A 16 -2.79 3.54 -20.05
C SER A 16 -2.62 4.44 -18.81
N CYS A 17 -3.71 4.67 -18.09
CA CYS A 17 -3.63 5.00 -16.69
C CYS A 17 -3.12 3.70 -16.05
N SER A 18 -1.80 3.58 -15.84
CA SER A 18 -1.19 2.39 -15.24
C SER A 18 -2.01 2.00 -14.00
N LYS A 19 -2.28 0.69 -13.82
CA LYS A 19 -3.05 0.21 -12.68
C LYS A 19 -2.42 0.72 -11.37
N GLU A 20 -1.10 0.75 -11.33
CA GLU A 20 -0.26 1.43 -10.36
C GLU A 20 -0.71 2.88 -10.05
N LYS A 21 -0.87 3.77 -11.04
CA LYS A 21 -1.38 5.13 -10.79
C LYS A 21 -2.77 5.18 -10.18
N LYS A 22 -3.65 4.21 -10.49
CA LYS A 22 -4.97 4.13 -9.86
C LYS A 22 -4.85 3.63 -8.42
N ALA A 23 -4.02 2.61 -8.20
CA ALA A 23 -3.73 2.05 -6.90
C ALA A 23 -3.10 3.07 -5.94
N LEU A 24 -2.06 3.80 -6.39
CA LEU A 24 -1.42 4.88 -5.61
C LEU A 24 -2.41 5.97 -5.18
N LYS A 25 -3.37 6.31 -6.06
CA LYS A 25 -4.45 7.25 -5.72
C LYS A 25 -5.44 6.69 -4.71
N SER A 26 -5.64 5.37 -4.69
CA SER A 26 -6.51 4.71 -3.72
C SER A 26 -5.86 4.59 -2.35
N LEU A 27 -4.55 4.36 -2.29
CA LEU A 27 -3.79 4.25 -1.04
C LEU A 27 -3.63 5.60 -0.33
N GLY A 28 -3.27 6.64 -1.08
CA GLY A 28 -2.79 7.90 -0.53
C GLY A 28 -3.87 8.79 0.09
N GLY A 29 -3.57 9.33 1.27
CA GLY A 29 -4.36 10.33 1.98
C GLY A 29 -5.32 9.78 3.04
N GLU A 30 -5.32 8.47 3.24
CA GLU A 30 -6.18 7.77 4.20
C GLU A 30 -5.33 6.96 5.21
N THR A 31 -5.93 6.63 6.36
CA THR A 31 -5.33 5.73 7.36
C THR A 31 -5.94 4.35 7.25
N TRP A 32 -5.10 3.35 7.00
CA TRP A 32 -5.44 1.95 6.83
C TRP A 32 -5.14 1.19 8.11
N VAL A 33 -6.18 0.65 8.75
CA VAL A 33 -6.08 -0.11 9.99
C VAL A 33 -6.25 -1.59 9.70
N MET A 34 -5.36 -2.41 10.25
CA MET A 34 -5.45 -3.86 10.13
C MET A 34 -6.69 -4.36 10.88
N THR A 35 -7.58 -5.08 10.18
CA THR A 35 -8.80 -5.65 10.77
C THR A 35 -8.75 -7.17 10.86
N LYS A 36 -7.90 -7.83 10.08
CA LYS A 36 -7.68 -9.27 10.12
C LYS A 36 -6.21 -9.60 9.86
N SER A 37 -5.73 -10.66 10.48
CA SER A 37 -4.35 -11.12 10.33
C SER A 37 -4.33 -12.63 10.52
N THR A 38 -3.92 -13.37 9.48
CA THR A 38 -3.94 -14.84 9.41
C THR A 38 -2.61 -15.35 8.85
N TYR A 39 -2.01 -16.37 9.46
CA TYR A 39 -0.84 -17.04 8.90
C TYR A 39 -1.28 -18.25 8.08
N GLU A 40 -1.03 -18.27 6.77
CA GLU A 40 -1.51 -19.34 5.87
C GLU A 40 -1.07 -20.74 6.33
N ASP A 41 0.17 -20.85 6.82
CA ASP A 41 0.76 -22.14 7.21
C ASP A 41 0.11 -22.76 8.45
N THR A 42 -0.58 -21.96 9.27
CA THR A 42 -1.20 -22.44 10.53
C THR A 42 -2.70 -22.20 10.60
N GLY A 43 -3.23 -21.31 9.77
CA GLY A 43 -4.62 -20.82 9.86
C GLY A 43 -4.91 -20.02 11.14
N ASN A 44 -3.90 -19.74 11.97
CA ASN A 44 -4.10 -19.01 13.21
C ASN A 44 -4.36 -17.53 12.91
N GLU A 45 -5.43 -17.00 13.49
CA GLU A 45 -5.72 -15.57 13.49
C GLU A 45 -4.94 -14.89 14.63
N ASP A 46 -4.22 -13.82 14.32
CA ASP A 46 -3.58 -12.94 15.31
C ASP A 46 -4.31 -11.59 15.32
N LEU A 47 -5.19 -11.43 16.31
CA LEU A 47 -5.85 -10.17 16.66
C LEU A 47 -5.60 -9.86 18.13
N SER A 48 -4.33 -9.85 18.55
CA SER A 48 -3.86 -9.68 19.94
C SER A 48 -4.20 -8.32 20.61
N GLY A 49 -5.31 -7.65 20.24
CA GLY A 49 -5.65 -6.31 20.75
C GLY A 49 -4.70 -5.20 20.25
N ILE A 50 -3.70 -5.57 19.45
CA ILE A 50 -2.69 -4.68 18.90
C ILE A 50 -3.28 -3.94 17.71
N ARG A 51 -3.18 -2.61 17.72
CA ARG A 51 -3.55 -1.79 16.56
C ARG A 51 -2.33 -1.57 15.67
N ARG A 52 -2.47 -1.90 14.38
CA ARG A 52 -1.47 -1.62 13.34
C ARG A 52 -2.13 -0.73 12.31
N ALA A 53 -1.49 0.38 11.97
CA ALA A 53 -2.04 1.35 11.02
C ALA A 53 -0.98 1.89 10.08
N PHE A 54 -1.29 1.92 8.78
CA PHE A 54 -0.52 2.64 7.77
C PHE A 54 -1.23 3.94 7.42
N THR A 55 -0.50 5.05 7.29
CA THR A 55 -1.00 6.27 6.67
C THR A 55 -0.10 6.56 5.47
N PHE A 56 -0.63 6.39 4.26
CA PHE A 56 0.13 6.65 3.03
C PHE A 56 -0.04 8.11 2.61
N ASP A 57 1.06 8.80 2.30
CA ASP A 57 0.98 10.16 1.78
C ASP A 57 0.42 10.15 0.35
N LYS A 58 -0.18 11.28 -0.04
CA LYS A 58 -0.62 11.50 -1.43
C LYS A 58 0.60 11.59 -2.34
N CYS A 59 0.88 10.50 -3.06
CA CYS A 59 2.07 10.40 -3.89
C CYS A 59 1.97 11.23 -5.19
N LYS A 60 3.07 11.89 -5.58
CA LYS A 60 3.33 12.58 -6.86
C LYS A 60 4.85 12.54 -7.14
N PRO A 61 5.36 12.55 -8.39
CA PRO A 61 5.11 11.76 -9.59
C PRO A 61 6.13 10.59 -9.78
N LYS A 62 5.92 9.85 -10.88
CA LYS A 62 6.43 8.55 -11.38
C LYS A 62 7.78 7.92 -10.96
N ASP A 63 8.75 8.64 -10.43
CA ASP A 63 10.14 8.16 -10.36
C ASP A 63 10.76 8.21 -8.94
N GLN A 64 9.93 8.41 -7.91
CA GLN A 64 10.39 8.40 -6.51
C GLN A 64 9.51 7.50 -5.65
N PRO A 65 10.10 6.81 -4.65
CA PRO A 65 9.33 6.10 -3.63
C PRO A 65 8.34 7.06 -2.97
N CYS A 66 7.10 6.61 -2.83
CA CYS A 66 6.08 7.32 -2.08
C CYS A 66 6.39 7.22 -0.58
N SER A 67 5.85 8.13 0.24
CA SER A 67 6.11 8.19 1.69
C SER A 67 4.86 7.96 2.53
N GLY A 68 5.05 7.72 3.82
CA GLY A 68 3.95 7.68 4.79
C GLY A 68 4.45 7.39 6.20
N THR A 69 3.54 6.90 7.04
CA THR A 69 3.84 6.44 8.39
C THR A 69 3.23 5.08 8.67
N PHE A 70 3.85 4.34 9.58
CA PHE A 70 3.30 3.14 10.18
C PHE A 70 3.29 3.30 11.69
N VAL A 71 2.18 2.93 12.32
CA VAL A 71 1.98 2.98 13.76
C VAL A 71 1.63 1.59 14.27
N TYR A 72 2.31 1.18 15.33
CA TYR A 72 2.04 -0.04 16.08
C TYR A 72 1.74 0.33 17.52
N GLN A 73 0.52 0.08 17.96
CA GLN A 73 0.05 0.45 19.29
C GLN A 73 -0.20 -0.83 20.09
N ILE A 74 0.45 -0.90 21.25
CA ILE A 74 0.26 -1.99 22.21
C ILE A 74 -0.52 -1.39 23.38
N PRO A 75 -1.84 -1.68 23.51
CA PRO A 75 -2.68 -1.04 24.52
C PRO A 75 -2.14 -1.20 25.94
N GLU A 76 -1.51 -2.33 26.25
CA GLU A 76 -0.99 -2.61 27.59
C GLU A 76 0.17 -1.68 28.01
N PHE A 77 0.92 -1.14 27.06
CA PHE A 77 2.09 -0.31 27.35
C PHE A 77 1.84 1.18 27.18
N ASN A 78 0.65 1.59 26.70
CA ASN A 78 0.28 2.98 26.40
C ASN A 78 1.39 3.73 25.64
N GLN A 79 2.04 3.03 24.71
CA GLN A 79 3.12 3.54 23.89
C GLN A 79 2.89 3.16 22.44
N ASP A 80 3.02 4.16 21.58
CA ASP A 80 2.95 4.00 20.13
C ASP A 80 4.37 3.90 19.59
N LEU A 81 4.68 2.77 18.94
CA LEU A 81 5.87 2.67 18.12
C LEU A 81 5.53 3.24 16.74
N GLN A 82 6.38 4.15 16.26
CA GLN A 82 6.16 4.83 14.99
C GLN A 82 7.34 4.64 14.06
N TRP A 83 7.04 4.42 12.79
CA TRP A 83 7.98 4.35 11.69
C TRP A 83 7.58 5.34 10.61
N THR A 84 8.56 5.96 9.98
CA THR A 84 8.40 6.54 8.64
C THR A 84 8.49 5.40 7.64
N ILE A 85 7.68 5.47 6.60
CA ILE A 85 7.73 4.48 5.53
C ILE A 85 8.06 5.14 4.21
N THR A 86 8.85 4.45 3.39
CA THR A 86 8.85 4.64 1.94
C THR A 86 8.28 3.41 1.28
N TYR A 87 7.56 3.58 0.18
CA TYR A 87 6.93 2.46 -0.51
C TYR A 87 6.95 2.63 -2.03
N THR A 88 6.99 1.50 -2.72
CA THR A 88 6.89 1.39 -4.18
C THR A 88 5.90 0.30 -4.54
N LEU A 89 5.22 0.49 -5.66
CA LEU A 89 4.24 -0.45 -6.18
C LEU A 89 4.65 -0.85 -7.61
N SER A 90 4.51 -2.13 -7.96
CA SER A 90 4.73 -2.60 -9.34
C SER A 90 3.75 -1.95 -10.32
N ASP A 91 4.11 -1.90 -11.61
CA ASP A 91 3.33 -1.23 -12.68
C ASP A 91 1.88 -1.76 -12.81
N ASP A 92 1.68 -3.04 -12.51
CA ASP A 92 0.39 -3.74 -12.50
C ASP A 92 -0.33 -3.73 -11.14
N ALA A 93 0.32 -3.18 -10.11
CA ALA A 93 -0.18 -3.06 -8.74
C ALA A 93 -0.38 -4.38 -7.99
N ASP A 94 0.38 -5.41 -8.36
CA ASP A 94 0.33 -6.73 -7.71
C ASP A 94 1.38 -6.91 -6.60
N HIS A 95 2.39 -6.04 -6.52
CA HIS A 95 3.49 -6.15 -5.59
C HIS A 95 3.80 -4.80 -4.93
N LEU A 96 3.84 -4.81 -3.60
CA LEU A 96 4.10 -3.65 -2.75
C LEU A 96 5.36 -3.88 -1.92
N THR A 97 6.32 -2.99 -2.02
CA THR A 97 7.51 -2.97 -1.16
C THR A 97 7.39 -1.79 -0.20
N ILE A 98 7.57 -2.04 1.10
CA ILE A 98 7.58 -1.01 2.15
C ILE A 98 8.91 -1.09 2.90
N VAL A 99 9.58 0.05 3.05
CA VAL A 99 10.75 0.20 3.94
C VAL A 99 10.31 0.99 5.16
N ARG A 100 10.42 0.41 6.35
CA ARG A 100 10.06 1.02 7.63
C ARG A 100 11.31 1.47 8.40
N THR A 101 11.38 2.76 8.71
CA THR A 101 12.46 3.35 9.51
C THR A 101 11.92 3.82 10.87
N PRO A 102 12.43 3.28 12.00
CA PRO A 102 12.02 3.72 13.34
C PRO A 102 12.14 5.24 13.51
N SER A 103 11.10 5.88 14.03
CA SER A 103 11.02 7.34 14.15
C SER A 103 11.13 7.84 15.58
N ASN A 104 10.59 7.09 16.54
CA ASN A 104 10.52 7.49 17.95
C ASN A 104 11.12 6.46 18.91
N PHE A 105 11.83 5.46 18.39
CA PHE A 105 12.48 4.42 19.18
C PHE A 105 13.74 3.93 18.48
N GLN A 106 14.62 3.26 19.23
CA GLN A 106 15.79 2.60 18.65
C GLN A 106 15.39 1.22 18.12
N GLY A 107 15.56 1.01 16.82
CA GLY A 107 15.26 -0.25 16.16
C GLY A 107 16.01 -0.39 14.84
N THR A 108 15.79 -1.50 14.17
CA THR A 108 16.37 -1.77 12.84
C THR A 108 15.40 -1.31 11.75
N VAL A 109 15.95 -0.82 10.65
CA VAL A 109 15.19 -0.61 9.41
C VAL A 109 14.70 -1.97 8.93
N GLN A 110 13.43 -2.04 8.53
CA GLN A 110 12.79 -3.28 8.04
C GLN A 110 12.33 -3.06 6.60
N THR A 111 12.43 -4.10 5.79
CA THR A 111 11.86 -4.14 4.45
C THR A 111 10.84 -5.25 4.40
N ASP A 112 9.61 -4.89 4.03
CA ASP A 112 8.51 -5.82 3.84
C ASP A 112 8.13 -5.83 2.37
N GLU A 113 7.96 -7.04 1.84
CA GLU A 113 7.48 -7.29 0.49
C GLU A 113 6.14 -8.00 0.57
N TYR A 114 5.18 -7.51 -0.19
CA TYR A 114 3.82 -8.01 -0.18
C TYR A 114 3.32 -8.31 -1.59
N ASP A 115 2.60 -9.42 -1.71
CA ASP A 115 1.62 -9.58 -2.79
C ASP A 115 0.34 -8.81 -2.42
N VAL A 116 -0.15 -8.01 -3.36
CA VAL A 116 -1.39 -7.26 -3.26
C VAL A 116 -2.52 -8.13 -3.81
N LEU A 117 -3.17 -8.88 -2.92
CA LEU A 117 -4.25 -9.79 -3.29
C LEU A 117 -5.52 -9.04 -3.69
N GLN A 118 -5.79 -7.93 -2.99
CA GLN A 118 -6.92 -7.06 -3.30
C GLN A 118 -6.62 -5.62 -2.91
N LEU A 119 -6.99 -4.69 -3.79
CA LEU A 119 -6.95 -3.26 -3.50
C LEU A 119 -8.22 -2.57 -4.02
N LYS A 120 -9.01 -2.06 -3.08
CA LYS A 120 -10.24 -1.29 -3.29
C LYS A 120 -10.12 0.05 -2.57
N LYS A 121 -11.10 0.93 -2.76
CA LYS A 121 -11.09 2.28 -2.15
C LYS A 121 -10.99 2.27 -0.62
N THR A 122 -11.57 1.27 0.03
CA THR A 122 -11.68 1.21 1.50
C THR A 122 -11.22 -0.13 2.09
N PHE A 123 -10.68 -1.02 1.25
CA PHE A 123 -10.27 -2.36 1.64
C PHE A 123 -9.00 -2.75 0.89
N MET A 124 -8.02 -3.29 1.60
CA MET A 124 -6.78 -3.81 1.06
C MET A 124 -6.47 -5.14 1.72
N GLU A 125 -6.02 -6.11 0.92
CA GLU A 125 -5.59 -7.42 1.38
C GLU A 125 -4.16 -7.66 0.90
N LEU A 126 -3.25 -7.91 1.83
CA LEU A 126 -1.83 -8.07 1.58
C LEU A 126 -1.34 -9.41 2.11
N LYS A 127 -0.51 -10.10 1.33
CA LYS A 127 0.24 -11.27 1.78
C LYS A 127 1.72 -10.90 1.91
N ASN A 128 2.26 -10.95 3.12
CA ASN A 128 3.69 -10.74 3.36
C ASN A 128 4.49 -11.97 2.90
N LEU A 129 5.50 -11.73 2.07
CA LEU A 129 6.29 -12.79 1.44
C LEU A 129 7.31 -13.45 2.37
N ALA A 130 7.71 -12.78 3.46
CA ALA A 130 8.71 -13.32 4.37
C ALA A 130 8.13 -14.40 5.30
N ASN A 131 6.83 -14.39 5.57
CA ASN A 131 6.21 -15.23 6.59
C ASN A 131 4.81 -15.79 6.21
N ASN A 132 4.41 -15.68 4.94
CA ASN A 132 3.09 -16.11 4.43
C ASN A 132 1.92 -15.56 5.27
N HIS A 133 2.07 -14.35 5.80
CA HIS A 133 1.07 -13.69 6.61
C HIS A 133 0.11 -12.90 5.73
N VAL A 134 -1.18 -13.24 5.77
CA VAL A 134 -2.24 -12.51 5.07
C VAL A 134 -2.92 -11.56 6.05
N SER A 135 -3.07 -10.31 5.63
CA SER A 135 -3.65 -9.25 6.43
C SER A 135 -4.69 -8.46 5.65
N GLU A 136 -5.82 -8.19 6.29
CA GLU A 136 -6.87 -7.32 5.77
C GLU A 136 -6.80 -5.95 6.45
N TRP A 137 -6.98 -4.90 5.66
CA TRP A 137 -6.85 -3.52 6.08
C TRP A 137 -8.03 -2.70 5.58
N ASN A 138 -8.62 -1.89 6.46
CA ASN A 138 -9.72 -0.98 6.14
C ASN A 138 -9.33 0.47 6.38
N VAL A 139 -9.90 1.38 5.59
CA VAL A 139 -9.79 2.82 5.87
C VAL A 139 -10.61 3.17 7.10
N GLU A 140 -10.01 3.92 8.02
CA GLU A 140 -10.66 4.50 9.22
C GLU A 140 -11.35 5.84 8.91
#